data_AF-A0A7J9NV09-F1
#
_entry.id   AF-A0A7J9NV09-F1
#
_cell.length_a   1.000
_cell.length_b   1.000
_cell.length_c   1.000
_cell.angle_alpha   90.00
_cell.angle_beta   90.00
_cell.angle_gamma   90.00
#
_symmetry.space_group_name_H-M   'P 1'
#
loop_
_entity.id
_entity.type
_entity.pdbx_description
1 polymer ?
#
loop_
_entity_poly.entity_id
_entity_poly.type
_entity_poly.pdbx_seq_one_letter_code
_entity_poly.pdbx_strand_id
1 'polypeptide(L)'
;MKKFLVGFILFSMVVSVIPGAVVDDCDTTCIWCTEWESYGLCAGQNELVGNVSVRVCGDNLEYKYEITEPGWCISEVHLMALNESPNDTSSSWYTKYVTKKGNPKVGQFEVNKEGLCTTEYSGTLDISEFYDGPCDKLYIAAHAVVCECECECIFTGCGYKAIDEAEGWVIDTSNYIEGSKGDNDPKRYNESHCLGPYDSQDKDYYTFTSLGQGGSIELYFENNICGDGDPCTPDLEIYETTWGHTSTWTESICVEAYYNGSYNEVGCVTNTAGSKDIRNIFVNYIYNLPDCVCIEKIRINDTSYVNANYDYDIDAVKANYWCVPEYEYICNCTGNCETAWGNGASFPGNNWAMYFEYGGCICN
;
A
#
# COMPACT_ATOMS: atom_id res chain seq x y z
N MET A 1 39.82 5.10 -32.34
CA MET A 1 39.75 4.91 -30.86
C MET A 1 38.94 6.06 -30.27
N LYS A 2 37.85 5.70 -29.58
CA LYS A 2 37.00 6.50 -28.68
C LYS A 2 36.46 7.85 -29.19
N LYS A 3 35.27 7.81 -29.80
CA LYS A 3 34.28 8.89 -29.73
C LYS A 3 33.30 8.53 -28.60
N PHE A 4 33.30 9.29 -27.50
CA PHE A 4 32.21 9.30 -26.54
C PHE A 4 31.59 10.70 -26.61
N LEU A 5 30.44 10.78 -27.27
CA LEU A 5 29.58 11.95 -27.26
C LEU A 5 28.60 11.71 -26.11
N VAL A 6 28.77 12.44 -25.00
CA VAL A 6 27.83 12.44 -23.88
C VAL A 6 26.66 13.33 -24.30
N GLY A 7 25.55 12.72 -24.68
CA GLY A 7 24.28 13.41 -24.90
C GLY A 7 23.57 13.59 -23.56
N PHE A 8 23.39 14.84 -23.15
CA PHE A 8 22.48 15.23 -22.07
C PHE A 8 21.03 14.93 -22.50
N ILE A 9 20.37 13.98 -21.85
CA ILE A 9 18.92 13.82 -21.91
C ILE A 9 18.35 14.76 -20.85
N LEU A 10 17.77 15.89 -21.28
CA LEU A 10 16.90 16.70 -20.45
C LEU A 10 15.57 15.94 -20.32
N PHE A 11 15.28 15.42 -19.13
CA PHE A 11 13.93 15.00 -18.74
C PHE A 11 13.13 16.27 -18.44
N SER A 12 12.30 16.72 -19.40
CA SER A 12 11.27 17.71 -19.12
C SER A 12 10.07 16.99 -18.51
N MET A 13 9.92 17.05 -17.18
CA MET A 13 8.63 16.78 -16.54
C MET A 13 7.62 17.82 -17.04
N VAL A 14 6.71 17.40 -17.89
CA VAL A 14 5.52 18.17 -18.24
C VAL A 14 4.52 17.94 -17.10
N VAL A 15 4.47 18.87 -16.15
CA VAL A 15 3.38 18.93 -15.18
C VAL A 15 2.15 19.44 -15.91
N SER A 16 1.21 18.54 -16.20
CA SER A 16 -0.14 18.89 -16.64
C SER A 16 -0.87 19.50 -15.45
N VAL A 17 -1.04 20.83 -15.47
CA VAL A 17 -1.84 21.56 -14.48
C VAL A 17 -3.27 21.59 -14.99
N ILE A 18 -4.15 20.78 -14.43
CA ILE A 18 -5.60 20.96 -14.58
C ILE A 18 -5.99 22.10 -13.63
N PRO A 19 -6.56 23.22 -14.11
CA PRO A 19 -7.09 24.26 -13.23
C PRO A 19 -8.50 23.89 -12.80
N GLY A 20 -8.68 23.54 -11.53
CA GLY A 20 -10.01 23.48 -10.91
C GLY A 20 -10.29 22.26 -10.04
N ALA A 21 -9.49 22.05 -9.00
CA ALA A 21 -9.94 21.36 -7.79
C ALA A 21 -9.34 22.10 -6.60
N VAL A 22 -10.17 22.91 -5.94
CA VAL A 22 -9.87 23.41 -4.60
C VAL A 22 -10.18 22.24 -3.68
N VAL A 23 -9.15 21.52 -3.27
CA VAL A 23 -9.23 20.67 -2.08
C VAL A 23 -8.91 21.59 -0.92
N ASP A 24 -9.96 22.10 -0.29
CA ASP A 24 -9.87 22.84 0.97
C ASP A 24 -10.34 21.86 2.05
N ASP A 25 -9.40 21.06 2.57
CA ASP A 25 -9.27 20.70 4.00
C ASP A 25 -8.14 19.67 4.17
N CYS A 26 -6.94 20.15 4.50
CA CYS A 26 -6.06 19.47 5.45
C CYS A 26 -5.12 20.50 6.05
N ASP A 27 -5.44 20.95 7.26
CA ASP A 27 -4.54 21.65 8.18
C ASP A 27 -3.29 20.79 8.43
N THR A 28 -2.38 20.77 7.47
CA THR A 28 -1.12 20.04 7.51
C THR A 28 -0.05 20.99 8.04
N THR A 29 -0.05 21.14 9.36
CA THR A 29 1.21 21.44 10.05
C THR A 29 2.21 20.37 9.62
N CYS A 30 3.13 20.74 8.73
CA CYS A 30 4.14 19.81 8.22
C CYS A 30 5.05 19.41 9.38
N ILE A 31 4.81 18.24 9.97
CA ILE A 31 5.70 17.65 10.96
C ILE A 31 6.99 17.27 10.21
N TRP A 32 8.08 17.94 10.57
CA TRP A 32 9.40 17.59 10.06
C TRP A 32 9.89 16.32 10.76
N CYS A 33 10.31 15.34 9.96
CA CYS A 33 10.94 14.12 10.42
C CYS A 33 12.38 14.02 9.90
N THR A 34 13.28 13.53 10.74
CA THR A 34 14.60 13.05 10.29
C THR A 34 14.47 11.69 9.61
N GLU A 35 15.54 11.28 8.93
CA GLU A 35 15.69 9.90 8.46
C GLU A 35 15.84 8.93 9.65
N TRP A 36 15.54 7.66 9.41
CA TRP A 36 15.77 6.60 10.38
C TRP A 36 17.26 6.30 10.50
N GLU A 37 17.76 6.29 11.74
CA GLU A 37 19.06 5.70 12.07
C GLU A 37 18.84 4.36 12.77
N SER A 38 19.64 3.36 12.39
CA SER A 38 19.47 1.97 12.85
C SER A 38 20.71 1.46 13.57
N TYR A 39 20.47 0.82 14.71
CA TYR A 39 21.49 0.30 15.62
C TYR A 39 21.23 -1.19 15.85
N GLY A 40 22.24 -2.03 15.66
CA GLY A 40 22.10 -3.48 15.83
C GLY A 40 21.67 -3.84 17.25
N LEU A 41 20.70 -4.74 17.40
CA LEU A 41 20.20 -5.25 18.67
C LEU A 41 20.96 -6.54 19.00
N CYS A 42 21.88 -6.47 19.97
CA CYS A 42 22.83 -7.54 20.27
C CYS A 42 22.44 -8.30 21.56
N ALA A 43 21.93 -9.53 21.43
CA ALA A 43 21.69 -10.48 22.50
C ALA A 43 23.00 -11.12 23.00
N GLY A 44 23.07 -11.49 24.28
CA GLY A 44 24.23 -12.21 24.83
C GLY A 44 25.59 -11.52 24.61
N GLN A 45 25.58 -10.18 24.46
CA GLN A 45 26.71 -9.29 24.14
C GLN A 45 27.21 -9.31 22.68
N ASN A 46 27.04 -10.39 21.91
CA ASN A 46 27.67 -10.53 20.58
C ASN A 46 26.75 -11.09 19.50
N GLU A 47 25.55 -11.57 19.83
CA GLU A 47 24.63 -12.15 18.88
C GLU A 47 23.69 -11.07 18.35
N LEU A 48 23.90 -10.64 17.11
CA LEU A 48 23.00 -9.70 16.46
C LEU A 48 21.69 -10.43 16.15
N VAL A 49 20.60 -10.04 16.82
CA VAL A 49 19.27 -10.65 16.64
C VAL A 49 18.31 -9.75 15.87
N GLY A 50 18.62 -8.46 15.77
CA GLY A 50 17.71 -7.49 15.18
C GLY A 50 18.31 -6.09 15.13
N ASN A 51 17.45 -5.08 15.05
CA ASN A 51 17.82 -3.68 15.11
C ASN A 51 16.85 -2.89 16.00
N VAL A 52 17.35 -1.83 16.59
CA VAL A 52 16.53 -0.71 17.09
C VAL A 52 16.82 0.49 16.20
N SER A 53 15.78 1.05 15.62
CA SER A 53 15.85 2.23 14.77
C SER A 53 15.13 3.40 15.44
N VAL A 54 15.64 4.61 15.26
CA VAL A 54 15.04 5.82 15.81
C VAL A 54 15.03 6.95 14.78
N ARG A 55 14.06 7.85 14.91
CA ARG A 55 14.04 9.15 14.22
C ARG A 55 13.31 10.18 15.08
N VAL A 56 13.55 11.46 14.83
CA VAL A 56 12.80 12.55 15.46
C VAL A 56 11.76 13.08 14.48
N CYS A 57 10.51 13.18 14.92
CA CYS A 57 9.39 13.74 14.19
C CYS A 57 8.68 14.78 15.06
N GLY A 58 8.90 16.06 14.79
CA GLY A 58 8.45 17.15 15.66
C GLY A 58 9.00 17.00 17.08
N ASP A 59 8.11 16.92 18.06
CA ASP A 59 8.42 16.80 19.50
C ASP A 59 8.61 15.35 19.98
N ASN A 60 8.58 14.38 19.06
CA ASN A 60 8.65 12.95 19.40
C ASN A 60 9.92 12.30 18.85
N LEU A 61 10.52 11.45 19.68
CA LEU A 61 11.41 10.39 19.23
C LEU A 61 10.56 9.17 18.86
N GLU A 62 10.45 8.87 17.57
CA GLU A 62 9.87 7.61 17.10
C GLU A 62 10.93 6.51 17.16
N TYR A 63 10.53 5.32 17.59
CA TYR A 63 11.42 4.16 17.67
C TYR A 63 10.75 2.90 17.11
N LYS A 64 11.58 2.02 16.54
CA LYS A 64 11.18 0.71 16.00
C LYS A 64 12.20 -0.36 16.40
N TYR A 65 11.76 -1.38 17.11
CA TYR A 65 12.49 -2.62 17.32
C TYR A 65 12.05 -3.64 16.27
N GLU A 66 13.01 -4.32 15.65
CA GLU A 66 12.77 -5.32 14.60
C GLU A 66 13.74 -6.48 14.78
N ILE A 67 13.22 -7.71 14.85
CA ILE A 67 14.01 -8.93 14.84
C ILE A 67 14.30 -9.31 13.38
N THR A 68 15.58 -9.44 13.05
CA THR A 68 16.04 -9.84 11.71
C THR A 68 16.56 -11.28 11.68
N GLU A 69 16.85 -11.86 12.84
CA GLU A 69 17.31 -13.25 12.95
C GLU A 69 16.12 -14.19 13.22
N PRO A 70 15.86 -15.18 12.34
CA PRO A 70 14.77 -16.12 12.53
C PRO A 70 14.85 -16.89 13.85
N GLY A 71 13.69 -17.18 14.44
CA GLY A 71 13.59 -17.95 15.69
C GLY A 71 13.70 -17.13 16.96
N TRP A 72 13.87 -15.80 16.86
CA TRP A 72 13.81 -14.87 17.99
C TRP A 72 12.56 -13.98 17.93
N CYS A 73 12.06 -13.59 19.10
CA CYS A 73 10.96 -12.65 19.25
C CYS A 73 11.22 -11.69 20.42
N ILE A 74 10.68 -10.49 20.33
CA ILE A 74 10.68 -9.50 21.40
C ILE A 74 9.63 -9.90 22.43
N SER A 75 10.06 -10.10 23.68
CA SER A 75 9.17 -10.31 24.83
C SER A 75 8.97 -9.05 25.67
N GLU A 76 9.99 -8.19 25.72
CA GLU A 76 9.96 -6.93 26.46
C GLU A 76 10.78 -5.87 25.71
N VAL A 77 10.38 -4.61 25.78
CA VAL A 77 11.20 -3.48 25.32
C VAL A 77 11.35 -2.41 26.39
N HIS A 78 12.52 -1.78 26.39
CA HIS A 78 12.84 -0.68 27.27
C HIS A 78 13.64 0.39 26.51
N LEU A 79 13.19 1.64 26.61
CA LEU A 79 13.83 2.78 25.96
C LEU A 79 13.81 4.01 26.86
N MET A 80 14.93 4.73 26.86
CA MET A 80 15.12 6.01 27.53
C MET A 80 16.00 6.88 26.64
N ALA A 81 15.63 8.15 26.48
CA ALA A 81 16.42 9.15 25.78
C ALA A 81 16.59 10.38 26.67
N LEU A 82 17.81 10.94 26.73
CA LEU A 82 18.11 12.18 27.45
C LEU A 82 19.12 13.01 26.66
N ASN A 83 19.12 14.33 26.85
CA ASN A 83 20.12 15.23 26.25
C ASN A 83 21.42 15.36 27.08
N GLU A 84 21.52 14.61 28.18
CA GLU A 84 22.70 14.58 29.05
C GLU A 84 23.55 13.34 28.78
N SER A 85 24.88 13.50 28.76
CA SER A 85 25.77 12.36 28.53
C SER A 85 25.79 11.41 29.73
N PRO A 86 25.63 10.08 29.52
CA PRO A 86 25.77 9.09 30.58
C PRO A 86 27.21 8.92 31.08
N ASN A 87 28.19 9.62 30.49
CA ASN A 87 29.56 9.68 30.99
C ASN A 87 29.78 10.78 32.05
N ASP A 88 28.85 11.73 32.18
CA ASP A 88 28.91 12.77 33.20
C ASP A 88 28.31 12.27 34.51
N THR A 89 29.16 12.01 35.51
CA THR A 89 28.74 11.53 36.84
C THR A 89 27.79 12.47 37.60
N SER A 90 27.62 13.71 37.16
CA SER A 90 26.67 14.68 37.73
C SER A 90 25.30 14.69 37.04
N SER A 91 25.16 14.00 35.90
CA SER A 91 23.93 13.95 35.09
C SER A 91 22.75 13.26 35.78
N SER A 92 21.56 13.50 35.22
CA SER A 92 20.33 12.77 35.53
C SER A 92 20.48 11.26 35.30
N TRP A 93 21.30 10.82 34.34
CA TRP A 93 21.68 9.40 34.21
C TRP A 93 22.22 8.84 35.53
N TYR A 94 23.25 9.44 36.10
CA TYR A 94 23.89 8.92 37.32
C TYR A 94 23.07 9.08 38.59
N THR A 95 22.36 10.20 38.69
CA THR A 95 21.60 10.51 39.89
C THR A 95 20.27 9.75 39.94
N LYS A 96 19.59 9.60 38.80
CA LYS A 96 18.25 9.02 38.72
C LYS A 96 18.22 7.61 38.11
N TYR A 97 18.98 7.33 37.05
CA TYR A 97 18.77 6.13 36.23
C TYR A 97 19.86 5.08 36.30
N VAL A 98 21.02 5.37 36.91
CA VAL A 98 22.15 4.45 37.02
C VAL A 98 22.45 4.15 38.48
N THR A 99 22.79 2.90 38.77
CA THR A 99 23.19 2.42 40.09
C THR A 99 24.58 2.92 40.46
N LYS A 100 24.94 2.87 41.74
CA LYS A 100 26.30 3.22 42.21
C LYS A 100 27.43 2.39 41.57
N LYS A 101 27.10 1.28 40.91
CA LYS A 101 28.04 0.40 40.19
C LYS A 101 28.09 0.67 38.68
N GLY A 102 27.32 1.65 38.18
CA GLY A 102 27.32 2.05 36.78
C GLY A 102 26.25 1.37 35.90
N ASN A 103 25.46 0.45 36.45
CA ASN A 103 24.41 -0.24 35.69
C ASN A 103 23.14 0.58 35.66
N PRO A 104 22.39 0.65 34.54
CA PRO A 104 21.02 1.15 34.53
C PRO A 104 20.16 0.49 35.61
N LYS A 105 19.28 1.27 36.26
CA LYS A 105 18.34 0.79 37.26
C LYS A 105 17.19 0.09 36.55
N VAL A 106 16.97 -1.17 36.88
CA VAL A 106 15.85 -1.97 36.35
C VAL A 106 14.51 -1.28 36.63
N GLY A 107 13.63 -1.21 35.63
CA GLY A 107 12.28 -0.67 35.75
C GLY A 107 12.19 0.86 35.90
N GLN A 108 13.21 1.61 35.48
CA GLN A 108 13.21 3.08 35.49
C GLN A 108 13.28 3.69 34.08
N PHE A 109 13.20 2.86 33.04
CA PHE A 109 13.06 3.32 31.66
C PHE A 109 11.67 3.90 31.45
N GLU A 110 11.59 4.97 30.67
CA GLU A 110 10.32 5.65 30.41
C GLU A 110 9.41 4.80 29.54
N VAL A 111 9.96 4.22 28.48
CA VAL A 111 9.33 3.12 27.77
C VAL A 111 9.68 1.84 28.52
N ASN A 112 8.64 1.16 29.00
CA ASN A 112 8.75 -0.18 29.58
C ASN A 112 7.51 -0.98 29.17
N LYS A 113 7.68 -1.90 28.21
CA LYS A 113 6.61 -2.76 27.74
C LYS A 113 7.01 -4.22 27.93
N GLU A 114 6.16 -4.96 28.63
CA GLU A 114 6.33 -6.37 28.93
C GLU A 114 5.20 -7.22 28.30
N GLY A 115 5.39 -8.55 28.30
CA GLY A 115 4.38 -9.50 27.84
C GLY A 115 4.14 -9.49 26.34
N LEU A 116 5.15 -9.09 25.57
CA LEU A 116 5.16 -9.17 24.12
C LEU A 116 5.54 -10.59 23.67
N CYS A 117 5.24 -10.90 22.42
CA CYS A 117 5.87 -11.99 21.67
C CYS A 117 5.69 -11.69 20.18
N THR A 118 6.52 -10.79 19.68
CA THR A 118 6.39 -10.22 18.32
C THR A 118 7.77 -10.06 17.70
N THR A 119 7.85 -10.05 16.37
CA THR A 119 9.09 -9.73 15.65
C THR A 119 9.32 -8.23 15.54
N GLU A 120 8.28 -7.42 15.73
CA GLU A 120 8.35 -5.96 15.62
C GLU A 120 7.59 -5.25 16.73
N TYR A 121 8.16 -4.15 17.22
CA TYR A 121 7.50 -3.25 18.16
C TYR A 121 7.93 -1.80 17.94
N SER A 122 6.96 -0.90 17.78
CA SER A 122 7.21 0.52 17.57
C SER A 122 6.44 1.38 18.55
N GLY A 123 6.91 2.61 18.74
CA GLY A 123 6.23 3.61 19.55
C GLY A 123 6.89 4.98 19.45
N THR A 124 6.43 5.88 20.31
CA THR A 124 6.91 7.27 20.38
C THR A 124 7.24 7.64 21.81
N LEU A 125 8.26 8.46 21.99
CA LEU A 125 8.66 9.07 23.25
C LEU A 125 8.64 10.59 23.08
N ASP A 126 7.91 11.30 23.95
CA ASP A 126 7.90 12.77 23.97
C ASP A 126 9.26 13.28 24.48
N ILE A 127 9.90 14.14 23.71
CA ILE A 127 11.22 14.71 24.02
C ILE A 127 11.17 16.25 24.16
N SER A 128 9.98 16.85 24.15
CA SER A 128 9.76 18.30 24.15
C SER A 128 10.38 19.03 25.34
N GLU A 129 10.57 18.36 26.49
CA GLU A 129 11.11 18.98 27.69
C GLU A 129 12.62 19.25 27.64
N PHE A 130 13.36 18.57 26.75
CA PHE A 130 14.83 18.58 26.77
C PHE A 130 15.50 18.54 25.39
N TYR A 131 14.73 18.55 24.30
CA TYR A 131 15.27 18.54 22.94
C TYR A 131 14.78 19.78 22.17
N ASP A 132 15.68 20.71 21.88
CA ASP A 132 15.38 21.98 21.20
C ASP A 132 15.60 21.89 19.68
N GLY A 133 16.17 20.80 19.16
CA GLY A 133 16.25 20.54 17.73
C GLY A 133 17.42 19.66 17.28
N PRO A 134 17.61 19.48 15.95
CA PRO A 134 18.56 18.53 15.35
C PRO A 134 20.03 18.71 15.76
N CYS A 135 20.40 19.88 16.29
CA CYS A 135 21.76 20.12 16.76
C CYS A 135 22.00 19.63 18.19
N ASP A 136 20.96 19.27 18.93
CA ASP A 136 21.09 18.64 20.23
C ASP A 136 21.42 17.17 20.06
N LYS A 137 22.21 16.66 21.01
CA LYS A 137 22.55 15.25 21.07
C LYS A 137 21.60 14.56 22.02
N LEU A 138 21.00 13.47 21.55
CA LEU A 138 20.30 12.51 22.40
C LEU A 138 21.21 11.35 22.71
N TYR A 139 21.21 10.93 23.98
CA TYR A 139 21.81 9.71 24.45
C TYR A 139 20.68 8.72 24.70
N ILE A 140 20.65 7.65 23.92
CA ILE A 140 19.52 6.71 23.91
C ILE A 140 20.01 5.36 24.42
N ALA A 141 19.36 4.88 25.48
CA ALA A 141 19.53 3.55 26.02
C ALA A 141 18.30 2.74 25.63
N ALA A 142 18.50 1.80 24.71
CA ALA A 142 17.45 0.93 24.20
C ALA A 142 17.88 -0.53 24.39
N HIS A 143 17.04 -1.32 25.06
CA HIS A 143 17.23 -2.76 25.15
C HIS A 143 15.90 -3.50 25.02
N ALA A 144 15.98 -4.78 24.68
CA ALA A 144 14.85 -5.69 24.62
C ALA A 144 15.19 -6.96 25.38
N VAL A 145 14.18 -7.62 25.92
CA VAL A 145 14.28 -9.05 26.22
C VAL A 145 13.78 -9.77 24.99
N VAL A 146 14.62 -10.63 24.44
CA VAL A 146 14.31 -11.47 23.28
C VAL A 146 14.25 -12.91 23.72
N CYS A 147 13.27 -13.65 23.23
CA CYS A 147 13.13 -15.08 23.52
C CYS A 147 13.14 -15.87 22.23
N GLU A 148 13.64 -17.10 22.29
CA GLU A 148 13.36 -18.07 21.24
C GLU A 148 11.84 -18.19 21.04
N CYS A 149 11.41 -18.24 19.78
CA CYS A 149 10.00 -18.34 19.43
C CYS A 149 9.77 -19.11 18.14
N GLU A 150 8.54 -19.61 18.01
CA GLU A 150 8.02 -20.18 16.78
C GLU A 150 6.93 -19.25 16.26
N CYS A 151 7.08 -18.79 15.02
CA CYS A 151 6.12 -17.92 14.35
C CYS A 151 5.43 -18.67 13.22
N GLU A 152 4.10 -18.55 13.17
CA GLU A 152 3.29 -19.08 12.08
C GLU A 152 2.66 -17.92 11.30
N CYS A 153 2.69 -18.02 9.98
CA CYS A 153 2.05 -17.08 9.08
C CYS A 153 0.62 -17.57 8.82
N ILE A 154 -0.37 -16.81 9.28
CA ILE A 154 -1.78 -17.15 9.18
C ILE A 154 -2.42 -16.27 8.13
N PHE A 155 -3.09 -16.89 7.15
CA PHE A 155 -3.90 -16.15 6.19
C PHE A 155 -5.10 -15.51 6.92
N THR A 156 -5.17 -14.19 6.90
CA THR A 156 -6.21 -13.42 7.60
C THR A 156 -7.31 -12.94 6.69
N GLY A 157 -7.06 -12.91 5.37
CA GLY A 157 -8.04 -12.48 4.40
C GLY A 157 -7.38 -11.96 3.14
N CYS A 158 -8.12 -11.12 2.42
CA CYS A 158 -7.62 -10.43 1.25
C CYS A 158 -7.77 -8.93 1.45
N GLY A 159 -6.76 -8.17 1.08
CA GLY A 159 -6.79 -6.73 0.94
C GLY A 159 -6.77 -6.31 -0.52
N TYR A 160 -6.58 -5.02 -0.75
CA TYR A 160 -6.49 -4.44 -2.08
C TYR A 160 -5.15 -3.73 -2.30
N LYS A 161 -4.75 -3.63 -3.57
CA LYS A 161 -3.63 -2.81 -4.02
C LYS A 161 -4.05 -2.05 -5.26
N ALA A 162 -3.89 -0.72 -5.24
CA ALA A 162 -4.12 0.11 -6.42
C ALA A 162 -3.26 -0.34 -7.61
N ILE A 163 -3.88 -0.38 -8.79
CA ILE A 163 -3.25 -0.81 -10.03
C ILE A 163 -2.63 0.40 -10.75
N ASP A 164 -1.45 0.23 -11.33
CA ASP A 164 -0.85 1.24 -12.21
C ASP A 164 -1.74 1.42 -13.46
N GLU A 165 -1.85 2.63 -14.02
CA GLU A 165 -2.68 2.90 -15.19
C GLU A 165 -2.30 2.06 -16.42
N ALA A 166 -1.02 1.69 -16.54
CA ALA A 166 -0.55 0.79 -17.61
C ALA A 166 -1.00 -0.67 -17.42
N GLU A 167 -1.50 -1.02 -16.24
CA GLU A 167 -1.96 -2.34 -15.83
C GLU A 167 -3.49 -2.31 -15.59
N GLY A 168 -4.11 -3.45 -15.30
CA GLY A 168 -5.53 -3.52 -14.94
C GLY A 168 -6.51 -3.66 -16.11
N TRP A 169 -6.02 -3.65 -17.34
CA TRP A 169 -6.82 -3.94 -18.52
C TRP A 169 -7.19 -5.42 -18.62
N VAL A 170 -8.34 -5.71 -19.22
CA VAL A 170 -8.71 -7.09 -19.58
C VAL A 170 -7.69 -7.66 -20.56
N ILE A 171 -7.24 -8.89 -20.32
CA ILE A 171 -6.22 -9.56 -21.12
C ILE A 171 -6.74 -10.79 -21.87
N ASP A 172 -7.86 -11.34 -21.45
CA ASP A 172 -8.45 -12.54 -22.06
C ASP A 172 -9.97 -12.54 -21.88
N THR A 173 -10.65 -13.29 -22.74
CA THR A 173 -12.10 -13.42 -22.74
C THR A 173 -12.54 -14.88 -22.85
N SER A 174 -13.75 -15.18 -22.41
CA SER A 174 -14.38 -16.47 -22.69
C SER A 174 -15.90 -16.35 -22.71
N ASN A 175 -16.58 -17.44 -23.12
CA ASN A 175 -18.04 -17.54 -23.09
C ASN A 175 -18.74 -16.32 -23.72
N TYR A 176 -18.20 -15.84 -24.85
CA TYR A 176 -18.83 -14.82 -25.66
C TYR A 176 -20.11 -15.39 -26.30
N ILE A 177 -21.25 -14.83 -25.91
CA ILE A 177 -22.58 -15.22 -26.38
C ILE A 177 -23.17 -14.00 -27.07
N GLU A 178 -23.26 -14.06 -28.39
CA GLU A 178 -23.91 -13.01 -29.18
C GLU A 178 -25.41 -12.95 -28.88
N GLY A 179 -25.90 -11.75 -28.57
CA GLY A 179 -27.31 -11.43 -28.42
C GLY A 179 -28.01 -11.17 -29.76
N SER A 180 -29.19 -10.53 -29.68
CA SER A 180 -29.89 -10.07 -30.89
C SER A 180 -29.16 -8.86 -31.48
N LYS A 181 -28.65 -9.03 -32.70
CA LYS A 181 -27.79 -8.03 -33.35
C LYS A 181 -28.56 -6.79 -33.79
N GLY A 182 -28.05 -5.61 -33.44
CA GLY A 182 -28.51 -4.33 -34.00
C GLY A 182 -28.01 -4.09 -35.45
N ASP A 183 -26.91 -4.75 -35.83
CA ASP A 183 -26.26 -4.63 -37.14
C ASP A 183 -25.87 -6.02 -37.71
N ASN A 184 -25.78 -6.12 -39.04
CA ASN A 184 -25.37 -7.35 -39.70
C ASN A 184 -23.86 -7.42 -39.97
N ASP A 185 -23.06 -6.40 -39.65
CA ASP A 185 -21.60 -6.46 -39.77
C ASP A 185 -21.02 -7.44 -38.73
N PRO A 186 -20.54 -8.62 -39.13
CA PRO A 186 -20.02 -9.60 -38.19
C PRO A 186 -18.75 -9.13 -37.48
N LYS A 187 -18.05 -8.13 -38.02
CA LYS A 187 -16.80 -7.65 -37.41
C LYS A 187 -17.02 -6.83 -36.14
N ARG A 188 -18.25 -6.33 -35.90
CA ARG A 188 -18.61 -5.69 -34.63
C ARG A 188 -18.74 -6.72 -33.50
N TYR A 189 -18.89 -8.00 -33.81
CA TYR A 189 -19.14 -9.07 -32.84
C TYR A 189 -17.88 -9.94 -32.72
N ASN A 190 -16.83 -9.37 -32.14
CA ASN A 190 -15.53 -10.02 -31.98
C ASN A 190 -14.95 -9.69 -30.61
N GLU A 191 -14.95 -10.67 -29.71
CA GLU A 191 -14.52 -10.56 -28.33
C GLU A 191 -13.09 -10.05 -28.16
N SER A 192 -12.22 -10.25 -29.15
CA SER A 192 -10.83 -9.80 -29.08
C SER A 192 -10.67 -8.27 -29.14
N HIS A 193 -11.70 -7.55 -29.58
CA HIS A 193 -11.63 -6.09 -29.71
C HIS A 193 -11.74 -5.34 -28.37
N CYS A 194 -12.18 -5.99 -27.28
CA CYS A 194 -12.21 -5.35 -25.95
C CYS A 194 -11.00 -5.66 -25.07
N LEU A 195 -9.97 -6.27 -25.64
CA LEU A 195 -8.74 -6.63 -24.94
C LEU A 195 -7.75 -5.47 -24.92
N GLY A 196 -7.16 -5.22 -23.75
CA GLY A 196 -6.16 -4.19 -23.56
C GLY A 196 -6.75 -2.78 -23.34
N PRO A 197 -5.91 -1.74 -23.50
CA PRO A 197 -6.32 -0.35 -23.34
C PRO A 197 -7.33 0.09 -24.41
N TYR A 198 -8.18 1.04 -24.04
CA TYR A 198 -9.11 1.69 -24.97
C TYR A 198 -8.38 2.39 -26.13
N ASP A 199 -9.01 2.41 -27.31
CA ASP A 199 -8.38 2.90 -28.53
C ASP A 199 -8.53 4.43 -28.65
N SER A 200 -7.55 5.21 -28.20
CA SER A 200 -7.69 6.69 -28.14
C SER A 200 -7.54 7.43 -29.47
N GLN A 201 -6.87 6.86 -30.49
CA GLN A 201 -6.49 7.58 -31.72
C GLN A 201 -6.94 6.94 -33.04
N ASP A 202 -7.09 5.62 -33.11
CA ASP A 202 -7.37 4.87 -34.36
C ASP A 202 -8.75 4.19 -34.34
N LYS A 203 -9.78 4.90 -33.88
CA LYS A 203 -11.14 4.37 -33.76
C LYS A 203 -11.82 4.21 -35.11
N ASP A 204 -12.14 2.97 -35.45
CA ASP A 204 -13.01 2.62 -36.56
C ASP A 204 -14.02 1.53 -36.14
N TYR A 205 -14.71 0.93 -37.10
CA TYR A 205 -15.73 -0.09 -36.87
C TYR A 205 -15.22 -1.36 -36.16
N TYR A 206 -13.91 -1.50 -35.98
CA TYR A 206 -13.25 -2.73 -35.58
C TYR A 206 -12.42 -2.57 -34.30
N THR A 207 -12.63 -1.49 -33.54
CA THR A 207 -11.93 -1.22 -32.27
C THR A 207 -12.79 -1.51 -31.04
N PHE A 208 -14.01 -2.01 -31.22
CA PHE A 208 -14.90 -2.38 -30.12
C PHE A 208 -15.59 -3.72 -30.42
N THR A 209 -16.13 -4.33 -29.37
CA THR A 209 -17.03 -5.48 -29.47
C THR A 209 -18.43 -5.13 -29.00
N SER A 210 -19.40 -5.37 -29.86
CA SER A 210 -20.80 -5.37 -29.50
C SER A 210 -21.17 -6.72 -28.89
N LEU A 211 -22.02 -6.72 -27.86
CA LEU A 211 -22.59 -7.96 -27.32
C LEU A 211 -23.85 -8.38 -28.07
N GLY A 212 -24.57 -7.43 -28.68
CA GLY A 212 -25.96 -7.62 -29.10
C GLY A 212 -26.90 -7.72 -27.90
N GLN A 213 -28.18 -7.42 -28.10
CA GLN A 213 -29.15 -7.38 -27.01
C GLN A 213 -29.31 -8.74 -26.32
N GLY A 214 -29.11 -8.78 -25.01
CA GLY A 214 -29.12 -10.02 -24.23
C GLY A 214 -27.90 -10.90 -24.42
N GLY A 215 -26.87 -10.39 -25.13
CA GLY A 215 -25.57 -11.04 -25.24
C GLY A 215 -24.73 -10.88 -23.99
N SER A 216 -23.65 -11.65 -23.88
CA SER A 216 -22.75 -11.60 -22.74
C SER A 216 -21.33 -12.01 -23.08
N ILE A 217 -20.41 -11.62 -22.21
CA ILE A 217 -18.99 -11.96 -22.32
C ILE A 217 -18.37 -12.11 -20.93
N GLU A 218 -17.47 -13.07 -20.76
CA GLU A 218 -16.64 -13.17 -19.56
C GLU A 218 -15.26 -12.59 -19.83
N LEU A 219 -14.77 -11.79 -18.88
CA LEU A 219 -13.54 -11.01 -19.01
C LEU A 219 -12.58 -11.35 -17.87
N TYR A 220 -11.31 -11.52 -18.23
CA TYR A 220 -10.23 -11.91 -17.32
C TYR A 220 -9.16 -10.82 -17.26
N PHE A 221 -8.63 -10.65 -16.06
CA PHE A 221 -7.52 -9.75 -15.77
C PHE A 221 -6.26 -10.56 -15.47
N GLU A 222 -5.10 -9.90 -15.43
CA GLU A 222 -3.83 -10.57 -15.13
C GLU A 222 -3.80 -11.21 -13.74
N ASN A 223 -4.43 -10.56 -12.76
CA ASN A 223 -4.61 -11.07 -11.40
C ASN A 223 -6.07 -10.97 -10.98
N ASN A 224 -6.44 -11.64 -9.89
CA ASN A 224 -7.74 -11.44 -9.28
C ASN A 224 -7.92 -9.98 -8.86
N ILE A 225 -9.12 -9.45 -9.06
CA ILE A 225 -9.48 -8.06 -8.72
C ILE A 225 -10.33 -8.03 -7.45
N CYS A 226 -10.53 -6.86 -6.86
CA CYS A 226 -11.43 -6.67 -5.71
C CYS A 226 -11.98 -5.25 -5.70
N GLY A 227 -12.91 -4.97 -4.79
CA GLY A 227 -13.23 -3.59 -4.41
C GLY A 227 -12.24 -3.04 -3.38
N ASP A 228 -12.12 -1.72 -3.27
CA ASP A 228 -11.36 -1.04 -2.22
C ASP A 228 -12.19 -0.74 -0.95
N GLY A 229 -13.50 -0.97 -1.00
CA GLY A 229 -14.44 -0.68 0.08
C GLY A 229 -14.85 0.79 0.19
N ASP A 230 -14.35 1.67 -0.68
CA ASP A 230 -14.73 3.08 -0.76
C ASP A 230 -15.74 3.30 -1.90
N PRO A 231 -17.00 3.67 -1.59
CA PRO A 231 -18.03 3.88 -2.60
C PRO A 231 -17.81 5.12 -3.47
N CYS A 232 -16.77 5.93 -3.22
CA CYS A 232 -16.47 7.15 -3.96
C CYS A 232 -15.44 6.94 -5.08
N THR A 233 -14.71 5.83 -5.06
CA THR A 233 -13.67 5.47 -6.02
C THR A 233 -14.16 4.34 -6.91
N PRO A 234 -13.96 4.42 -8.24
CA PRO A 234 -14.41 3.37 -9.14
C PRO A 234 -13.50 2.14 -9.02
N ASP A 235 -14.09 0.97 -8.84
CA ASP A 235 -13.39 -0.32 -8.87
C ASP A 235 -13.18 -0.83 -10.29
N LEU A 236 -14.18 -0.60 -11.16
CA LEU A 236 -14.12 -0.89 -12.59
C LEU A 236 -14.48 0.33 -13.42
N GLU A 237 -13.84 0.41 -14.57
CA GLU A 237 -14.11 1.35 -15.63
C GLU A 237 -14.44 0.58 -16.91
N ILE A 238 -15.55 0.92 -17.53
CA ILE A 238 -16.06 0.26 -18.74
C ILE A 238 -16.13 1.32 -19.81
N TYR A 239 -15.28 1.16 -20.81
CA TYR A 239 -15.12 2.07 -21.93
C TYR A 239 -16.06 1.63 -23.04
N GLU A 240 -16.96 2.53 -23.41
CA GLU A 240 -17.98 2.30 -24.41
C GLU A 240 -17.72 3.23 -25.60
N THR A 241 -17.70 2.66 -26.80
CA THR A 241 -17.62 3.41 -28.05
C THR A 241 -19.03 3.52 -28.61
N THR A 242 -19.60 4.73 -28.66
CA THR A 242 -20.93 4.91 -29.27
C THR A 242 -20.81 5.39 -30.71
N TRP A 243 -21.54 4.74 -31.62
CA TRP A 243 -21.59 5.13 -33.02
C TRP A 243 -23.01 5.18 -33.57
N GLY A 244 -23.40 6.34 -34.11
CA GLY A 244 -24.75 6.55 -34.64
C GLY A 244 -25.83 6.77 -33.57
N HIS A 245 -25.46 6.79 -32.30
CA HIS A 245 -26.37 6.96 -31.17
C HIS A 245 -26.96 8.37 -31.13
N THR A 246 -28.22 8.45 -30.72
CA THR A 246 -28.93 9.72 -30.48
C THR A 246 -29.39 9.74 -29.03
N SER A 247 -29.56 10.91 -28.42
CA SER A 247 -29.91 11.08 -27.00
C SER A 247 -31.26 10.47 -26.55
N THR A 248 -31.94 9.73 -27.43
CA THR A 248 -33.18 8.98 -27.15
C THR A 248 -32.95 7.47 -27.02
N TRP A 249 -31.75 7.00 -27.32
CA TRP A 249 -31.37 5.60 -27.18
C TRP A 249 -30.77 5.39 -25.78
N THR A 250 -30.90 4.18 -25.26
CA THR A 250 -30.41 3.84 -23.92
C THR A 250 -29.78 2.47 -24.01
N GLU A 251 -28.46 2.47 -24.00
CA GLU A 251 -27.64 1.28 -23.95
C GLU A 251 -27.31 1.00 -22.49
N SER A 252 -27.42 -0.26 -22.09
CA SER A 252 -27.18 -0.65 -20.71
C SER A 252 -26.55 -2.02 -20.61
N ILE A 253 -25.73 -2.18 -19.59
CA ILE A 253 -25.13 -3.45 -19.22
C ILE A 253 -25.28 -3.67 -17.72
N CYS A 254 -25.28 -4.93 -17.32
CA CYS A 254 -25.11 -5.34 -15.94
C CYS A 254 -23.86 -6.22 -15.82
N VAL A 255 -23.10 -5.99 -14.76
CA VAL A 255 -21.86 -6.69 -14.47
C VAL A 255 -22.09 -7.67 -13.34
N GLU A 256 -21.61 -8.90 -13.53
CA GLU A 256 -21.56 -9.93 -12.51
C GLU A 256 -20.09 -10.25 -12.19
N ALA A 257 -19.74 -10.35 -10.91
CA ALA A 257 -18.43 -10.82 -10.47
C ALA A 257 -18.50 -12.32 -10.14
N TYR A 258 -17.50 -13.10 -10.58
CA TYR A 258 -17.36 -14.50 -10.22
C TYR A 258 -16.36 -14.66 -9.07
N TYR A 259 -16.88 -15.14 -7.94
CA TYR A 259 -16.08 -15.45 -6.75
C TYR A 259 -16.79 -16.53 -5.93
N ASN A 260 -16.06 -17.29 -5.13
CA ASN A 260 -16.58 -18.38 -4.31
C ASN A 260 -17.44 -19.40 -5.10
N GLY A 261 -17.15 -19.58 -6.39
CA GLY A 261 -17.84 -20.54 -7.25
C GLY A 261 -19.16 -20.08 -7.87
N SER A 262 -19.58 -18.82 -7.67
CA SER A 262 -20.85 -18.29 -8.18
C SER A 262 -20.73 -16.88 -8.76
N TYR A 263 -21.65 -16.53 -9.67
CA TYR A 263 -21.83 -15.16 -10.16
C TYR A 263 -22.69 -14.36 -9.20
N ASN A 264 -22.29 -13.12 -8.95
CA ASN A 264 -23.03 -12.15 -8.16
C ASN A 264 -23.09 -10.81 -8.92
N GLU A 265 -24.27 -10.25 -9.10
CA GLU A 265 -24.42 -8.93 -9.73
C GLU A 265 -23.79 -7.84 -8.86
N VAL A 266 -22.91 -7.03 -9.46
CA VAL A 266 -22.16 -5.96 -8.77
C VAL A 266 -22.57 -4.56 -9.21
N GLY A 267 -23.33 -4.44 -10.30
CA GLY A 267 -23.93 -3.19 -10.71
C GLY A 267 -24.37 -3.19 -12.17
N CYS A 268 -25.21 -2.21 -12.50
CA CYS A 268 -25.62 -1.93 -13.87
C CYS A 268 -25.31 -0.49 -14.21
N VAL A 269 -24.88 -0.26 -15.45
CA VAL A 269 -24.59 1.07 -15.97
C VAL A 269 -25.41 1.31 -17.24
N THR A 270 -25.76 2.57 -17.46
CA THR A 270 -26.63 3.01 -18.53
C THR A 270 -26.04 4.24 -19.18
N ASN A 271 -25.91 4.22 -20.50
CA ASN A 271 -25.53 5.37 -21.29
C ASN A 271 -26.76 5.93 -22.02
N THR A 272 -27.01 7.22 -21.80
CA THR A 272 -28.11 7.97 -22.43
C THR A 272 -27.61 9.16 -23.26
N ALA A 273 -26.33 9.49 -23.16
CA ALA A 273 -25.74 10.63 -23.84
C ALA A 273 -25.53 10.30 -25.32
N GLY A 274 -24.80 9.21 -25.56
CA GLY A 274 -24.23 8.72 -26.82
C GLY A 274 -23.86 9.72 -27.91
N SER A 275 -23.33 9.20 -29.00
CA SER A 275 -22.69 9.99 -30.04
C SER A 275 -22.94 9.43 -31.44
N LYS A 276 -23.05 10.33 -32.41
CA LYS A 276 -22.96 9.98 -33.84
C LYS A 276 -21.51 9.81 -34.32
N ASP A 277 -20.56 10.34 -33.57
CA ASP A 277 -19.13 10.26 -33.85
C ASP A 277 -18.53 9.08 -33.07
N ILE A 278 -18.06 8.07 -33.80
CA ILE A 278 -17.39 6.87 -33.28
C ILE A 278 -16.16 7.20 -32.43
N ARG A 279 -15.62 8.43 -32.54
CA ARG A 279 -14.45 8.85 -31.78
C ARG A 279 -14.74 9.13 -30.31
N ASN A 280 -16.02 9.24 -29.92
CA ASN A 280 -16.38 9.54 -28.54
C ASN A 280 -16.43 8.25 -27.70
N ILE A 281 -15.69 8.26 -26.58
CA ILE A 281 -15.76 7.23 -25.54
C ILE A 281 -16.63 7.74 -24.40
N PHE A 282 -17.42 6.83 -23.85
CA PHE A 282 -18.12 7.02 -22.60
C PHE A 282 -17.53 6.05 -21.59
N VAL A 283 -17.15 6.56 -20.43
CA VAL A 283 -16.62 5.73 -19.34
C VAL A 283 -17.73 5.54 -18.32
N ASN A 284 -18.12 4.30 -18.12
CA ASN A 284 -19.06 3.89 -17.11
C ASN A 284 -18.32 3.26 -15.94
N TYR A 285 -18.79 3.49 -14.72
CA TYR A 285 -18.07 3.12 -13.50
C TYR A 285 -18.88 2.14 -12.66
N ILE A 286 -18.21 1.14 -12.10
CA ILE A 286 -18.71 0.29 -11.01
C ILE A 286 -17.89 0.64 -9.77
N TYR A 287 -18.55 1.01 -8.67
CA TYR A 287 -17.92 1.55 -7.45
C TYR A 287 -17.92 0.58 -6.26
N ASN A 288 -18.60 -0.57 -6.38
CA ASN A 288 -18.84 -1.44 -5.23
C ASN A 288 -18.69 -2.91 -5.64
N LEU A 289 -17.53 -3.27 -6.17
CA LEU A 289 -17.11 -4.66 -6.14
C LEU A 289 -17.03 -5.11 -4.67
N PRO A 290 -17.27 -6.41 -4.38
CA PRO A 290 -17.18 -6.91 -3.03
C PRO A 290 -15.78 -6.68 -2.43
N ASP A 291 -15.76 -6.00 -1.30
CA ASP A 291 -14.57 -5.84 -0.45
C ASP A 291 -14.17 -7.18 0.18
N CYS A 292 -12.86 -7.36 0.40
CA CYS A 292 -12.26 -8.53 1.03
C CYS A 292 -12.54 -9.86 0.30
N VAL A 293 -12.81 -9.80 -1.01
CA VAL A 293 -13.09 -10.96 -1.85
C VAL A 293 -12.29 -10.86 -3.14
N CYS A 294 -11.52 -11.90 -3.46
CA CYS A 294 -10.85 -12.01 -4.75
C CYS A 294 -11.84 -12.46 -5.83
N ILE A 295 -12.01 -11.62 -6.84
CA ILE A 295 -12.84 -11.86 -8.01
C ILE A 295 -11.96 -12.42 -9.12
N GLU A 296 -12.31 -13.61 -9.59
CA GLU A 296 -11.52 -14.33 -10.61
C GLU A 296 -11.74 -13.78 -12.01
N LYS A 297 -12.97 -13.32 -12.28
CA LYS A 297 -13.42 -12.78 -13.56
C LYS A 297 -14.72 -12.02 -13.39
N ILE A 298 -15.06 -11.21 -14.37
CA ILE A 298 -16.38 -10.59 -14.48
C ILE A 298 -17.13 -11.12 -15.69
N ARG A 299 -18.47 -11.05 -15.65
CA ARG A 299 -19.32 -11.19 -16.82
C ARG A 299 -20.03 -9.87 -17.07
N ILE A 300 -19.99 -9.39 -18.30
CA ILE A 300 -20.82 -8.28 -18.75
C ILE A 300 -22.00 -8.86 -19.53
N ASN A 301 -23.20 -8.46 -19.16
CA ASN A 301 -24.45 -8.82 -19.82
C ASN A 301 -25.07 -7.57 -20.44
N ASP A 302 -25.37 -7.60 -21.73
CA ASP A 302 -26.12 -6.53 -22.40
C ASP A 302 -27.58 -6.58 -21.96
N THR A 303 -28.02 -5.49 -21.32
CA THR A 303 -29.38 -5.33 -20.82
C THR A 303 -30.16 -4.25 -21.58
N SER A 304 -29.62 -3.80 -22.71
CA SER A 304 -30.27 -2.83 -23.59
C SER A 304 -31.65 -3.34 -24.02
N TYR A 305 -32.58 -2.41 -24.24
CA TYR A 305 -33.98 -2.75 -24.47
C TYR A 305 -34.17 -3.65 -25.71
N VAL A 306 -34.62 -4.88 -25.46
CA VAL A 306 -34.92 -5.88 -26.51
C VAL A 306 -35.96 -5.28 -27.47
N ASN A 307 -35.65 -5.24 -28.78
CA ASN A 307 -36.39 -4.60 -29.88
C ASN A 307 -35.98 -3.16 -30.23
N ALA A 308 -34.96 -2.63 -29.59
CA ALA A 308 -34.28 -1.47 -30.15
C ALA A 308 -33.25 -1.90 -31.22
N ASN A 309 -32.78 -0.99 -32.07
CA ASN A 309 -31.69 -1.30 -33.03
C ASN A 309 -30.32 -0.84 -32.46
N TYR A 310 -30.15 -0.91 -31.14
CA TYR A 310 -28.96 -0.47 -30.44
C TYR A 310 -28.56 -1.49 -29.37
N ASP A 311 -27.26 -1.68 -29.21
CA ASP A 311 -26.57 -2.66 -28.39
C ASP A 311 -25.33 -2.00 -27.77
N TYR A 312 -24.89 -2.47 -26.61
CA TYR A 312 -23.76 -1.87 -25.91
C TYR A 312 -22.43 -2.30 -26.57
N ASP A 313 -21.63 -1.30 -26.93
CA ASP A 313 -20.40 -1.44 -27.70
C ASP A 313 -19.17 -1.24 -26.80
N ILE A 314 -18.58 -2.34 -26.34
CA ILE A 314 -17.47 -2.36 -25.37
C ILE A 314 -16.14 -2.17 -26.10
N ASP A 315 -15.43 -1.10 -25.78
CA ASP A 315 -14.08 -0.78 -26.27
C ASP A 315 -13.01 -1.38 -25.38
N ALA A 316 -13.15 -1.23 -24.06
CA ALA A 316 -12.21 -1.78 -23.09
C ALA A 316 -12.84 -1.86 -21.70
N VAL A 317 -12.24 -2.66 -20.83
CA VAL A 317 -12.59 -2.70 -19.41
C VAL A 317 -11.31 -2.70 -18.58
N LYS A 318 -11.32 -1.89 -17.51
CA LYS A 318 -10.20 -1.73 -16.61
C LYS A 318 -10.64 -1.96 -15.16
N ALA A 319 -9.84 -2.67 -14.40
CA ALA A 319 -9.93 -2.72 -12.94
C ALA A 319 -8.93 -1.75 -12.31
N ASN A 320 -9.30 -1.18 -11.16
CA ASN A 320 -8.44 -0.24 -10.43
C ASN A 320 -7.73 -0.86 -9.22
N TYR A 321 -8.15 -2.06 -8.79
CA TYR A 321 -7.57 -2.73 -7.62
C TYR A 321 -7.29 -4.23 -7.84
N TRP A 322 -6.07 -4.64 -7.52
CA TRP A 322 -5.68 -6.04 -7.39
C TRP A 322 -6.08 -6.57 -6.02
N CYS A 323 -6.62 -7.78 -5.99
CA CYS A 323 -6.79 -8.53 -4.76
C CYS A 323 -5.42 -9.05 -4.28
N VAL A 324 -5.04 -8.72 -3.06
CA VAL A 324 -3.78 -9.18 -2.45
C VAL A 324 -4.07 -10.01 -1.21
N PRO A 325 -3.41 -11.16 -1.01
CA PRO A 325 -3.58 -11.94 0.22
C PRO A 325 -2.96 -11.21 1.42
N GLU A 326 -3.69 -11.20 2.53
CA GLU A 326 -3.22 -10.67 3.81
C GLU A 326 -2.86 -11.81 4.77
N TYR A 327 -1.80 -11.57 5.53
CA TYR A 327 -1.29 -12.52 6.50
C TYR A 327 -0.93 -11.82 7.81
N GLU A 328 -1.15 -12.52 8.92
CA GLU A 328 -0.70 -12.14 10.26
C GLU A 328 0.34 -13.16 10.76
N TYR A 329 1.41 -12.66 11.39
CA TYR A 329 2.41 -13.51 12.04
C TYR A 329 2.06 -13.66 13.52
N ILE A 330 1.69 -14.86 13.93
CA ILE A 330 1.48 -15.18 15.34
C ILE A 330 2.72 -15.91 15.85
N CYS A 331 3.36 -15.32 16.86
CA CYS A 331 4.55 -15.89 17.47
C CYS A 331 4.27 -16.39 18.89
N ASN A 332 4.85 -17.54 19.22
CA ASN A 332 4.81 -18.14 20.55
C ASN A 332 6.22 -18.26 21.12
N CYS A 333 6.46 -17.59 22.24
CA CYS A 333 7.77 -17.53 22.88
C CYS A 333 7.96 -18.79 23.72
N THR A 334 9.06 -19.52 23.49
CA THR A 334 9.32 -20.84 24.09
C THR A 334 9.98 -20.75 25.47
N GLY A 335 10.38 -19.54 25.89
CA GLY A 335 10.81 -19.20 27.25
C GLY A 335 12.33 -19.16 27.46
N ASN A 336 13.14 -19.45 26.45
CA ASN A 336 14.59 -19.21 26.50
C ASN A 336 14.87 -17.77 26.09
N CYS A 337 15.14 -16.90 27.07
CA CYS A 337 15.25 -15.47 26.84
C CYS A 337 16.63 -14.90 27.16
N GLU A 338 17.05 -13.95 26.35
CA GLU A 338 18.28 -13.19 26.46
C GLU A 338 17.97 -11.70 26.46
N THR A 339 18.82 -10.89 27.09
CA THR A 339 18.71 -9.43 26.96
C THR A 339 19.58 -8.95 25.80
N ALA A 340 18.99 -8.14 24.94
CA ALA A 340 19.65 -7.54 23.79
C ALA A 340 19.70 -6.02 23.89
N TRP A 341 20.86 -5.41 23.63
CA TRP A 341 21.04 -3.94 23.67
C TRP A 341 21.23 -3.37 22.28
N GLY A 342 20.71 -2.16 22.06
CA GLY A 342 21.09 -1.34 20.92
C GLY A 342 22.59 -1.05 20.95
N ASN A 343 23.27 -1.43 19.88
CA ASN A 343 24.71 -1.40 19.77
C ASN A 343 25.22 0.05 19.83
N GLY A 344 26.17 0.30 20.71
CA GLY A 344 26.70 1.65 20.95
C GLY A 344 27.84 1.66 21.96
N ALA A 345 28.01 2.79 22.63
CA ALA A 345 28.99 2.95 23.69
C ALA A 345 28.52 2.28 24.99
N SER A 346 29.44 1.69 25.75
CA SER A 346 29.11 1.13 27.06
C SER A 346 28.83 2.24 28.07
N PHE A 347 27.82 2.02 28.93
CA PHE A 347 27.65 2.83 30.13
C PHE A 347 28.90 2.75 31.01
N PRO A 348 29.30 3.82 31.71
CA PRO A 348 30.50 3.74 32.54
C PRO A 348 30.24 2.88 33.77
N GLY A 349 31.11 1.89 33.95
CA GLY A 349 30.94 0.81 34.90
C GLY A 349 31.32 -0.51 34.21
N ASN A 350 31.75 -1.52 34.96
CA ASN A 350 32.06 -2.83 34.38
C ASN A 350 30.77 -3.60 34.08
N ASN A 351 30.01 -3.14 33.08
CA ASN A 351 28.76 -3.76 32.64
C ASN A 351 28.61 -3.76 31.11
N TRP A 352 27.59 -4.47 30.66
CA TRP A 352 27.30 -4.72 29.25
C TRP A 352 26.15 -3.86 28.73
N ALA A 353 25.65 -2.91 29.54
CA ALA A 353 24.63 -1.98 29.08
C ALA A 353 25.24 -0.98 28.11
N MET A 354 24.51 -0.67 27.06
CA MET A 354 24.95 0.23 26.00
C MET A 354 23.98 1.39 25.81
N TYR A 355 24.50 2.50 25.29
CA TYR A 355 23.72 3.60 24.75
C TYR A 355 24.32 4.01 23.41
N PHE A 356 23.53 4.66 22.57
CA PHE A 356 24.02 5.30 21.36
C PHE A 356 23.71 6.79 21.37
N GLU A 357 24.54 7.55 20.65
CA GLU A 357 24.32 8.98 20.42
C GLU A 357 23.50 9.13 19.15
N TYR A 358 22.46 9.95 19.19
CA TYR A 358 21.62 10.28 18.05
C TYR A 358 21.55 11.80 17.88
N GLY A 359 21.59 12.27 16.63
CA GLY A 359 21.63 13.69 16.32
C GLY A 359 22.98 14.36 16.64
N GLY A 360 22.93 15.68 16.81
CA GLY A 360 24.13 16.51 16.94
C GLY A 360 24.64 16.99 15.59
N CYS A 361 24.69 18.30 15.41
CA CYS A 361 25.23 18.89 14.19
C CYS A 361 26.75 18.66 14.12
N ILE A 362 27.23 18.02 13.05
CA ILE A 362 28.66 18.08 12.69
C ILE A 362 28.91 19.49 12.15
N CYS A 363 29.43 20.37 12.99
CA CYS A 363 30.03 21.61 12.50
C CYS A 363 31.24 21.23 11.63
N ASN A 364 31.10 21.31 10.31
CA ASN A 364 32.23 21.29 9.39
C ASN A 364 33.04 22.59 9.50
#